data_AF-A0A0C9TGW4-F1
#
_entry.id   AF-A0A0C9TGW4-F1
#
_cell.length_a   1.000
_cell.length_b   1.000
_cell.length_c   1.000
_cell.angle_alpha   90.00
_cell.angle_beta   90.00
_cell.angle_gamma   90.00
#
_symmetry.space_group_name_H-M   'P 1'
#
loop_
_entity.id
_entity.type
_entity.pdbx_description
1 polymer ?
#
loop_
_entity_poly.entity_id
_entity_poly.type
_entity_poly.pdbx_seq_one_letter_code
_entity_poly.pdbx_strand_id
1 'polypeptide(L)'
;CVHSCASRQLQVTCLYFDRLEIRTLSVCPCRPAPLQLVALGLFGCAPLSPSLAVDFRVLELVKALFVCMTPNLSGWTEALESFLNDRGYKLATKDNLRRRFSTTYHWYLVL
;
A
#
# COMPACT_ATOMS: atom_id res chain seq x y z
N CYS A 1 -3.85 23.80 -7.65
CA CYS A 1 -2.53 24.29 -7.22
C CYS A 1 -2.22 25.49 -8.12
N VAL A 2 -2.25 26.74 -7.61
CA VAL A 2 -2.36 27.92 -8.48
C VAL A 2 -1.01 28.63 -8.73
N HIS A 3 0.04 28.42 -7.93
CA HIS A 3 1.37 28.98 -8.23
C HIS A 3 2.50 28.05 -7.79
N SER A 4 3.53 27.92 -8.64
CA SER A 4 4.87 27.33 -8.42
C SER A 4 5.07 26.62 -7.08
N CYS A 5 4.51 25.41 -6.95
CA CYS A 5 4.68 24.61 -5.74
C CYS A 5 5.79 23.59 -5.99
N ALA A 6 6.78 23.52 -5.10
CA ALA A 6 7.86 22.55 -5.20
C ALA A 6 7.30 21.13 -5.14
N SER A 7 7.23 20.48 -6.30
CA SER A 7 6.76 19.10 -6.43
C SER A 7 7.94 18.14 -6.41
N ARG A 8 7.81 17.04 -5.67
CA ARG A 8 8.74 15.91 -5.72
C ARG A 8 8.06 14.69 -6.33
N GLN A 9 8.81 13.90 -7.08
CA GLN A 9 8.34 12.61 -7.57
C GLN A 9 8.52 11.56 -6.49
N LEU A 10 7.49 10.76 -6.25
CA LEU A 10 7.49 9.64 -5.31
C LEU A 10 7.05 8.38 -6.04
N GLN A 11 7.93 7.38 -6.10
CA GLN A 11 7.57 6.06 -6.62
C GLN A 11 6.94 5.22 -5.50
N VAL A 12 5.77 4.65 -5.79
CA VAL A 12 4.99 3.84 -4.86
C VAL A 12 4.65 2.52 -5.54
N THR A 13 4.96 1.40 -4.89
CA THR A 13 4.45 0.10 -5.29
C THR A 13 2.97 0.01 -4.89
N CYS A 14 2.08 -0.18 -5.84
CA CYS A 14 0.64 -0.29 -5.63
C CYS A 14 0.21 -1.75 -5.76
N LEU A 15 -0.30 -2.32 -4.67
CA LEU A 15 -0.91 -3.64 -4.61
C LEU A 15 -2.42 -3.49 -4.85
N TYR A 16 -2.85 -3.75 -6.08
CA TYR A 16 -4.28 -3.89 -6.40
C TYR A 16 -4.74 -5.32 -6.16
N PHE A 17 -6.05 -5.52 -6.17
CA PHE A 17 -6.65 -6.85 -6.01
C PHE A 17 -6.21 -7.85 -7.09
N ASP A 18 -5.99 -7.37 -8.31
CA ASP A 18 -5.73 -8.18 -9.51
C ASP A 18 -4.30 -8.03 -10.05
N ARG A 19 -3.51 -7.07 -9.57
CA ARG A 19 -2.19 -6.72 -10.13
C ARG A 19 -1.30 -5.94 -9.18
N LEU A 20 0.00 -5.97 -9.46
CA LEU A 20 1.01 -5.12 -8.82
C LEU A 20 1.56 -4.12 -9.85
N GLU A 21 1.62 -2.83 -9.50
CA GLU A 21 2.11 -1.77 -10.39
C GLU A 21 2.99 -0.77 -9.63
N ILE A 22 4.02 -0.19 -10.26
CA ILE A 22 4.75 0.94 -9.69
C ILE A 22 4.16 2.25 -10.25
N ARG A 23 3.70 3.14 -9.37
CA ARG A 23 3.15 4.45 -9.73
C ARG A 23 4.07 5.57 -9.27
N THR A 24 4.26 6.56 -10.13
CA THR A 24 4.98 7.80 -9.79
C THR A 24 3.97 8.90 -9.46
N LEU A 25 3.97 9.36 -8.21
CA LEU A 25 3.14 10.45 -7.72
C LEU A 25 3.93 11.77 -7.74
N SER A 26 3.31 12.84 -8.25
CA SER A 26 3.85 14.20 -8.10
C SER A 26 3.30 14.82 -6.83
N VAL A 27 4.09 14.79 -5.76
CA VAL A 27 3.68 15.18 -4.41
C VAL A 27 4.10 16.62 -4.14
N CYS A 28 3.15 17.44 -3.67
CA CYS A 28 3.40 18.79 -3.18
C CYS A 28 2.49 19.07 -1.96
N PRO A 29 2.75 20.12 -1.17
CA PRO A 29 1.88 20.52 -0.05
C PRO A 29 0.38 20.62 -0.41
N CYS A 30 0.05 21.07 -1.62
CA CYS A 30 -1.33 21.18 -2.08
C CYS A 30 -1.95 19.86 -2.55
N ARG A 31 -1.11 18.85 -2.85
CA ARG A 31 -1.53 17.55 -3.35
C ARG A 31 -0.67 16.47 -2.67
N PRO A 32 -0.89 16.21 -1.37
CA PRO A 32 -0.09 15.26 -0.61
C PRO A 32 -0.34 13.82 -1.09
N ALA A 33 0.64 12.93 -0.86
CA ALA A 33 0.58 11.55 -1.31
C ALA A 33 -0.67 10.78 -0.83
N PRO A 34 -1.12 10.91 0.44
CA PRO A 34 -2.33 10.24 0.90
C PRO A 34 -3.58 10.62 0.10
N LEU A 35 -3.79 11.92 -0.19
CA LEU A 35 -4.94 12.36 -0.98
C LEU A 35 -4.92 11.78 -2.40
N GLN A 36 -3.74 11.67 -3.01
CA GLN A 36 -3.61 11.06 -4.34
C GLN A 36 -3.88 9.56 -4.31
N LEU A 37 -3.38 8.85 -3.30
CA LEU A 37 -3.59 7.41 -3.14
C LEU A 37 -5.04 7.07 -2.84
N VAL A 38 -5.70 7.79 -1.93
CA VAL A 38 -7.12 7.58 -1.60
C VAL A 38 -8.00 7.81 -2.82
N ALA A 39 -7.71 8.82 -3.65
CA ALA A 39 -8.42 9.04 -4.91
C ALA A 39 -8.25 7.90 -5.92
N LEU A 40 -7.21 7.07 -5.78
CA LEU A 40 -6.98 5.86 -6.56
C LEU A 40 -7.55 4.59 -5.90
N GLY A 41 -8.22 4.71 -4.76
CA GLY A 41 -8.71 3.56 -3.99
C GLY A 41 -7.61 2.80 -3.24
N LEU A 42 -6.48 3.45 -2.96
CA LEU A 42 -5.30 2.88 -2.32
C LEU A 42 -5.00 3.56 -0.98
N PHE A 43 -4.37 2.82 -0.07
CA PHE A 43 -3.91 3.33 1.21
C PHE A 43 -2.41 3.07 1.41
N GLY A 44 -1.66 4.10 1.79
CA GLY A 44 -0.19 4.06 1.85
C GLY A 44 0.37 3.48 3.15
N CYS A 45 1.55 2.85 3.08
CA CYS A 45 2.26 2.31 4.25
C CYS A 45 2.95 3.37 5.13
N ALA A 46 2.93 4.64 4.71
CA ALA A 46 3.43 5.78 5.46
C ALA A 46 2.68 7.06 5.03
N PRO A 47 2.46 8.02 5.93
CA PRO A 47 1.68 9.23 5.64
C PRO A 47 2.41 10.21 4.70
N LEU A 48 3.74 10.33 4.81
CA LEU A 48 4.51 11.34 4.08
C LEU A 48 5.17 10.78 2.81
N SER A 49 5.78 9.61 2.87
CA SER A 49 6.51 8.98 1.77
C SER A 49 6.24 7.47 1.73
N PRO A 50 5.02 7.06 1.37
CA PRO A 50 4.69 5.64 1.25
C PRO A 50 5.55 4.99 0.17
N SER A 51 6.18 3.87 0.50
CA SER A 51 6.81 3.01 -0.51
C SER A 51 5.82 2.00 -1.08
N LEU A 52 4.85 1.53 -0.28
CA LEU A 52 3.75 0.63 -0.67
C LEU A 52 2.43 1.39 -0.51
N ALA A 53 1.47 1.11 -1.39
CA ALA A 53 0.07 1.39 -1.17
C ALA A 53 -0.78 0.18 -1.53
N VAL A 54 -1.83 -0.09 -0.75
CA VAL A 54 -2.67 -1.27 -0.87
C VAL A 54 -4.11 -0.88 -1.15
N ASP A 55 -4.76 -1.57 -2.08
CA ASP A 55 -6.16 -1.39 -2.43
C ASP A 55 -7.08 -1.64 -1.23
N PHE A 56 -8.06 -0.74 -1.04
CA PHE A 56 -9.03 -0.84 0.03
C PHE A 56 -9.74 -2.21 0.06
N ARG A 57 -10.02 -2.80 -1.11
CA ARG A 57 -10.67 -4.12 -1.20
C ARG A 57 -9.79 -5.23 -0.62
N VAL A 58 -8.47 -5.13 -0.79
CA VAL A 58 -7.52 -6.07 -0.19
C VAL A 58 -7.50 -5.87 1.33
N LEU A 59 -7.49 -4.62 1.81
CA LEU A 59 -7.53 -4.32 3.25
C LEU A 59 -8.82 -4.81 3.91
N GLU A 60 -9.98 -4.60 3.28
CA GLU A 60 -11.28 -5.10 3.77
C GLU A 60 -11.33 -6.63 3.80
N LEU A 61 -10.78 -7.30 2.78
CA LEU A 61 -10.66 -8.76 2.77
C LEU A 61 -9.85 -9.26 3.97
N VAL A 62 -8.71 -8.63 4.26
CA VAL A 62 -7.87 -9.02 5.41
C VAL A 62 -8.57 -8.75 6.73
N LYS A 63 -9.24 -7.62 6.86
CA LYS A 63 -10.05 -7.29 8.05
C LYS A 63 -11.11 -8.34 8.29
N ALA A 64 -11.85 -8.75 7.26
CA ALA A 64 -12.84 -9.82 7.35
C ALA A 64 -12.19 -11.18 7.70
N LEU A 65 -11.04 -11.52 7.11
CA LEU A 65 -10.30 -12.74 7.43
C LEU A 65 -9.85 -12.78 8.90
N PHE A 66 -9.44 -11.65 9.48
CA PHE A 66 -9.03 -11.57 10.89
C PHE A 66 -10.19 -11.67 11.88
N VAL A 67 -11.45 -11.52 11.44
CA VAL A 67 -12.62 -11.85 12.27
C VAL A 67 -12.83 -13.37 12.32
N CYS A 68 -12.57 -14.07 11.22
CA CYS A 68 -12.82 -15.51 11.09
C CYS A 68 -11.62 -16.38 11.51
N MET A 69 -10.44 -15.81 11.63
CA MET A 69 -9.20 -16.51 11.97
C MET A 69 -8.35 -15.68 12.93
N THR A 70 -7.63 -16.34 13.84
CA THR A 70 -6.62 -15.67 14.68
C THR A 70 -5.70 -14.85 13.79
N PRO A 71 -5.46 -13.54 14.08
CA PRO A 71 -4.71 -12.65 13.20
C PRO A 71 -3.25 -13.10 13.07
N ASN A 72 -2.97 -13.99 12.11
CA ASN A 72 -1.64 -14.42 11.72
C ASN A 72 -1.16 -13.55 10.56
N LEU A 73 -0.79 -12.32 10.89
CA LEU A 73 -0.31 -11.35 9.91
C LEU A 73 0.91 -11.88 9.14
N SER A 74 1.81 -12.61 9.80
CA SER A 74 2.96 -13.26 9.15
C SER A 74 2.51 -14.26 8.10
N GLY A 75 1.68 -15.24 8.47
CA GLY A 75 1.20 -16.28 7.56
C GLY A 75 0.39 -15.73 6.39
N TRP A 76 -0.43 -14.70 6.63
CA TRP A 76 -1.14 -14.04 5.53
C TRP A 76 -0.18 -13.31 4.58
N THR A 77 0.78 -12.55 5.11
CA THR A 77 1.74 -11.82 4.26
C THR A 77 2.68 -12.75 3.49
N GLU A 78 3.09 -13.88 4.08
CA GLU A 78 3.87 -14.93 3.41
C GLU A 78 3.05 -15.60 2.29
N ALA A 79 1.78 -15.94 2.55
CA ALA A 79 0.90 -16.49 1.54
C ALA A 79 0.66 -15.50 0.39
N LEU A 80 0.46 -14.21 0.70
CA LEU A 80 0.31 -13.17 -0.32
C LEU A 80 1.59 -12.99 -1.13
N GLU A 81 2.76 -12.93 -0.49
CA GLU A 81 4.04 -12.80 -1.18
C GLU A 81 4.30 -13.99 -2.11
N SER A 82 4.01 -15.22 -1.67
CA SER A 82 4.05 -16.43 -2.51
C SER A 82 3.09 -16.32 -3.69
N PHE A 83 1.83 -15.98 -3.45
CA PHE A 83 0.80 -15.85 -4.48
C PHE A 83 1.14 -14.82 -5.57
N LEU A 84 1.78 -13.71 -5.18
CA LEU A 84 2.25 -12.66 -6.09
C LEU A 84 3.47 -13.13 -6.90
N ASN A 85 4.43 -13.77 -6.23
CA ASN A 85 5.62 -14.30 -6.88
C ASN A 85 5.27 -15.34 -7.96
N ASP A 86 4.30 -16.22 -7.70
CA ASP A 86 3.82 -17.23 -8.67
C ASP A 86 3.22 -16.61 -9.94
N ARG A 87 2.78 -15.35 -9.89
CA ARG A 87 2.28 -14.58 -11.04
C ARG A 87 3.34 -13.66 -11.67
N GLY A 88 4.59 -13.79 -11.25
CA GLY A 88 5.71 -12.98 -11.74
C GLY A 88 5.82 -11.60 -11.11
N TYR A 89 4.99 -11.28 -10.11
CA TYR A 89 5.04 -10.00 -9.39
C TYR A 89 6.07 -10.05 -8.27
N LYS A 90 7.33 -9.74 -8.58
CA LYS A 90 8.43 -9.70 -7.59
C LYS A 90 8.46 -8.35 -6.86
N LEU A 91 8.33 -8.38 -5.54
CA LEU A 91 8.52 -7.20 -4.69
C LEU A 91 10.03 -6.93 -4.53
N ALA A 92 10.58 -6.03 -5.35
CA ALA A 92 12.01 -5.72 -5.39
C ALA A 92 12.49 -4.81 -4.23
N THR A 93 12.16 -5.11 -2.97
CA THR A 93 12.54 -4.26 -1.82
C THR A 93 13.19 -5.01 -0.67
N LYS A 94 14.18 -4.35 -0.05
CA LYS A 94 14.95 -4.84 1.10
C LYS A 94 14.12 -5.06 2.37
N ASP A 95 12.97 -4.39 2.49
CA ASP A 95 11.98 -4.61 3.55
C ASP A 95 10.96 -5.67 3.12
N ASN A 96 10.67 -6.63 4.01
CA ASN A 96 9.68 -7.69 3.77
C ASN A 96 8.25 -7.12 3.66
N LEU A 97 7.43 -7.73 2.79
CA LEU A 97 6.02 -7.36 2.59
C LEU A 97 5.28 -7.28 3.92
N ARG A 98 5.60 -8.21 4.83
CA ARG A 98 5.09 -8.25 6.20
C ARG A 98 5.11 -6.88 6.87
N ARG A 99 6.29 -6.29 7.04
CA ARG A 99 6.44 -5.01 7.75
C ARG A 99 5.64 -3.88 7.11
N ARG A 100 5.70 -3.75 5.78
CA ARG A 100 5.03 -2.67 5.04
C ARG A 100 3.52 -2.82 5.09
N PHE A 101 3.03 -4.05 4.97
CA PHE A 101 1.61 -4.37 5.09
C PHE A 101 1.11 -4.14 6.52
N SER A 102 1.86 -4.57 7.55
CA SER A 102 1.52 -4.32 8.95
C SER A 102 1.31 -2.84 9.24
N THR A 103 2.23 -1.98 8.77
CA THR A 103 2.11 -0.53 8.95
C THR A 103 0.90 0.02 8.19
N THR A 104 0.66 -0.43 6.95
CA THR A 104 -0.51 0.00 6.15
C THR A 104 -1.82 -0.35 6.85
N TYR A 105 -1.94 -1.60 7.30
CA TYR A 105 -3.13 -2.11 7.99
C TYR A 105 -3.36 -1.39 9.31
N HIS A 106 -2.31 -1.16 10.10
CA HIS A 106 -2.41 -0.39 11.35
C HIS A 106 -2.99 1.00 11.11
N TRP A 107 -2.44 1.75 10.15
CA TRP A 107 -2.94 3.09 9.85
C TRP A 107 -4.37 3.08 9.30
N TYR A 108 -4.74 2.08 8.50
CA TYR A 108 -6.11 1.92 8.01
C TYR A 108 -7.11 1.59 9.14
N LEU A 109 -6.69 0.92 10.21
CA LEU A 109 -7.57 0.66 11.36
C LEU A 109 -7.74 1.88 12.29
N VAL A 110 -6.74 2.75 12.35
CA VAL A 110 -6.68 3.88 13.31
C VAL A 110 -7.27 5.17 12.71
N LEU A 111 -7.32 5.30 11.38
CA LEU A 111 -7.80 6.48 10.65
C LEU A 111 -9.14 6.20 9.96
#